data_AF-A0A6B2DPG1-F1
#
_entry.id   AF-A0A6B2DPG1-F1
#
_cell.length_a   1.000
_cell.length_b   1.000
_cell.length_c   1.000
_cell.angle_alpha   90.00
_cell.angle_beta   90.00
_cell.angle_gamma   90.00
#
_symmetry.space_group_name_H-M   'P 1'
#
loop_
_entity.id
_entity.type
_entity.pdbx_description
1 polymer ?
#
loop_
_entity_poly.entity_id
_entity_poly.type
_entity_poly.pdbx_seq_one_letter_code
_entity_poly.pdbx_strand_id
1 'polypeptide(L)'
;RRLLADLVPAASAAFGEVELASMAVVALALPPGTPLPDASGILIGHGERDAAGKPYASKAFTFSSRKWSHFGTGPVLVRGSVGRFGELGALKADDVELVRVVRDDLARLTGVTAAPIETLVTRWGGGLPQYGTGHLERVERIEKAIAAVPGLAVAGA
;
A
#
# COMPACT_ATOMS: atom_id res chain seq x y z
N ARG A 1 -14.14 15.68 -1.70
CA ARG A 1 -14.32 16.75 -0.69
C ARG A 1 -14.43 18.16 -1.30
N ARG A 2 -13.37 18.79 -1.82
CA ARG A 2 -13.39 20.22 -2.23
C ARG A 2 -14.46 20.59 -3.26
N LEU A 3 -14.72 19.71 -4.23
CA LEU A 3 -15.74 19.95 -5.26
C LEU A 3 -17.17 20.08 -4.71
N LEU A 4 -17.43 19.57 -3.50
CA LEU A 4 -18.74 19.64 -2.85
C LEU A 4 -18.85 20.79 -1.84
N ALA A 5 -17.79 21.57 -1.63
CA ALA A 5 -17.72 22.55 -0.55
C ALA A 5 -18.86 23.57 -0.62
N ASP A 6 -19.21 24.04 -1.81
CA ASP A 6 -20.27 25.03 -2.01
C ASP A 6 -21.64 24.39 -2.20
N LEU A 7 -21.71 23.27 -2.94
CA LEU A 7 -22.98 22.64 -3.32
C LEU A 7 -23.59 21.80 -2.18
N VAL A 8 -22.77 21.02 -1.47
CA VAL A 8 -23.20 20.15 -0.36
C VAL A 8 -22.18 20.22 0.79
N PRO A 9 -22.12 21.35 1.54
CA PRO A 9 -21.09 21.57 2.55
C PRO A 9 -21.04 20.46 3.62
N ALA A 10 -22.20 19.93 4.02
CA ALA A 10 -22.30 18.84 4.98
C ALA A 10 -21.62 17.55 4.50
N ALA A 11 -21.82 17.18 3.24
CA ALA A 11 -21.13 16.02 2.64
C ALA A 11 -19.63 16.30 2.50
N SER A 12 -19.24 17.51 2.09
CA SER A 12 -17.83 17.90 1.99
C SER A 12 -17.08 17.76 3.32
N ALA A 13 -17.69 18.24 4.42
CA ALA A 13 -17.14 18.13 5.76
C ALA A 13 -17.03 16.66 6.20
N ALA A 14 -18.09 15.88 6.03
CA ALA A 14 -18.10 14.46 6.38
C ALA A 14 -17.06 13.64 5.59
N PHE A 15 -16.89 13.90 4.29
CA PHE A 15 -15.78 13.32 3.52
C PHE A 15 -14.40 13.73 4.04
N GLY A 16 -14.29 14.95 4.60
CA GLY A 16 -13.05 15.46 5.18
C GLY A 16 -12.60 14.73 6.44
N GLU A 17 -13.53 14.06 7.13
CA GLU A 17 -13.25 13.26 8.33
C GLU A 17 -12.65 11.87 8.01
N VAL A 18 -12.68 11.42 6.76
CA VAL A 18 -12.09 10.14 6.38
C VAL A 18 -10.57 10.29 6.38
N GLU A 19 -9.94 9.62 7.35
CA GLU A 19 -8.49 9.56 7.44
C GLU A 19 -7.90 8.71 6.31
N LEU A 20 -6.72 9.10 5.86
CA LEU A 20 -6.05 8.47 4.72
C LEU A 20 -4.69 7.94 5.15
N ALA A 21 -4.43 6.66 4.88
CA ALA A 21 -3.11 6.10 5.00
C ALA A 21 -2.29 6.39 3.74
N SER A 22 -1.00 6.61 3.95
CA SER A 22 -0.01 6.70 2.88
C SER A 22 0.74 5.38 2.75
N MET A 23 1.27 5.10 1.56
CA MET A 23 2.06 3.91 1.31
C MET A 23 3.07 4.14 0.18
N ALA A 24 4.05 3.25 0.10
CA ALA A 24 4.93 3.11 -1.04
C ALA A 24 4.95 1.65 -1.50
N VAL A 25 5.17 1.45 -2.79
CA VAL A 25 5.45 0.15 -3.40
C VAL A 25 6.83 0.24 -4.02
N VAL A 26 7.68 -0.73 -3.69
CA VAL A 26 8.96 -0.94 -4.34
C VAL A 26 8.82 -2.18 -5.23
N ALA A 27 8.86 -2.00 -6.54
CA ALA A 27 8.95 -3.08 -7.50
C ALA A 27 10.41 -3.44 -7.74
N LEU A 28 10.70 -4.74 -7.75
CA LEU A 28 12.01 -5.33 -7.98
C LEU A 28 11.90 -6.30 -9.16
N ALA A 29 12.73 -6.10 -10.19
CA ALA A 29 12.96 -7.07 -11.24
C ALA A 29 14.24 -7.86 -10.92
N LEU A 30 14.11 -9.11 -10.48
CA LEU A 30 15.23 -9.98 -10.17
C LEU A 30 15.66 -10.79 -11.41
N PRO A 31 16.91 -11.27 -11.47
CA PRO A 31 17.38 -12.11 -12.57
C PRO A 31 16.43 -13.30 -12.85
N PRO A 32 16.24 -13.66 -14.13
CA PRO A 32 15.50 -14.86 -14.50
C PRO A 32 16.00 -16.09 -13.73
N GLY A 33 15.08 -16.94 -13.28
CA GLY A 33 15.42 -18.14 -12.49
C GLY A 33 15.72 -17.89 -11.01
N THR A 34 15.64 -16.65 -10.52
CA THR A 34 15.75 -16.38 -9.07
C THR A 34 14.70 -17.19 -8.30
N PRO A 35 15.10 -18.07 -7.37
CA PRO A 35 14.15 -18.88 -6.63
C PRO A 35 13.34 -18.00 -5.68
N LEU A 36 12.02 -18.16 -5.72
CA LEU A 36 11.09 -17.58 -4.74
C LEU A 36 10.43 -18.71 -3.93
N PRO A 37 9.95 -18.43 -2.71
CA PRO A 37 9.08 -19.37 -1.99
C PRO A 37 7.86 -19.78 -2.83
N ASP A 38 7.33 -20.97 -2.56
CA ASP A 38 6.11 -21.45 -3.22
C ASP A 38 4.84 -20.83 -2.61
N ALA A 39 4.67 -19.55 -2.86
CA ALA A 39 3.55 -18.75 -2.38
C ALA A 39 3.27 -17.58 -3.33
N SER A 40 2.10 -16.95 -3.21
CA SER A 40 1.81 -15.71 -3.94
C SER A 40 2.51 -14.47 -3.35
N GLY A 41 3.03 -14.58 -2.14
CA GLY A 41 3.60 -13.46 -1.38
C GLY A 41 3.63 -13.72 0.12
N ILE A 42 3.92 -12.66 0.88
CA ILE A 42 4.04 -12.66 2.34
C ILE A 42 3.26 -11.47 2.89
N LEU A 43 2.55 -11.67 4.00
CA LEU A 43 1.98 -10.60 4.82
C LEU A 43 2.75 -10.54 6.14
N ILE A 44 3.07 -9.33 6.60
CA ILE A 44 3.88 -9.11 7.78
C ILE A 44 3.02 -8.37 8.82
N GLY A 45 2.79 -9.04 9.95
CA GLY A 45 2.03 -8.51 11.06
C GLY A 45 2.55 -7.15 11.54
N HIS A 46 1.67 -6.33 12.09
CA HIS A 46 2.11 -5.09 12.73
C HIS A 46 2.94 -5.45 13.97
N GLY A 47 4.11 -4.82 14.11
CA GLY A 47 5.05 -5.09 15.21
C GLY A 47 5.88 -6.36 15.04
N GLU A 48 5.70 -7.12 13.96
CA GLU A 48 6.48 -8.33 13.68
C GLU A 48 7.97 -8.00 13.56
N ARG A 49 8.82 -8.89 14.09
CA ARG A 49 10.27 -8.74 14.16
C ARG A 49 10.94 -10.05 13.74
N ASP A 50 12.18 -9.96 13.27
CA ASP A 50 12.98 -11.17 13.07
C ASP A 50 13.47 -11.78 14.40
N ALA A 51 14.20 -12.88 14.29
CA ALA A 51 14.79 -13.57 15.43
C ALA A 51 15.78 -12.71 16.25
N ALA A 52 16.33 -11.64 15.66
CA ALA A 52 17.21 -10.69 16.34
C ALA A 52 16.44 -9.49 16.93
N GLY A 53 15.10 -9.49 16.87
CA GLY A 53 14.24 -8.42 17.38
C GLY A 53 14.19 -7.19 16.46
N LYS A 54 14.76 -7.23 15.26
CA LYS A 54 14.75 -6.12 14.31
C LYS A 54 13.39 -6.06 13.60
N PRO A 55 12.70 -4.91 13.57
CA PRO A 55 11.41 -4.78 12.89
C PRO A 55 11.57 -4.88 11.37
N TYR A 56 10.48 -5.20 10.68
CA TYR A 56 10.38 -5.12 9.23
C TYR A 56 9.83 -3.76 8.81
N ALA A 57 10.44 -3.13 7.81
CA ALA A 57 9.93 -1.90 7.21
C ALA A 57 8.72 -2.21 6.28
N SER A 58 8.79 -3.36 5.61
CA SER A 58 7.77 -3.86 4.72
C SER A 58 6.56 -4.39 5.50
N LYS A 59 5.37 -4.26 4.92
CA LYS A 59 4.14 -4.89 5.41
C LYS A 59 3.69 -6.10 4.60
N ALA A 60 4.18 -6.18 3.36
CA ALA A 60 3.86 -7.29 2.48
C ALA A 60 4.86 -7.39 1.34
N PHE A 61 4.99 -8.61 0.81
CA PHE A 61 5.57 -8.89 -0.49
C PHE A 61 4.54 -9.57 -1.38
N THR A 62 4.48 -9.18 -2.64
CA THR A 62 3.79 -9.93 -3.70
C THR A 62 4.82 -10.51 -4.65
N PHE A 63 4.77 -11.82 -4.86
CA PHE A 63 5.60 -12.52 -5.84
C PHE A 63 4.85 -12.57 -7.17
N SER A 64 4.89 -11.46 -7.92
CA SER A 64 4.05 -11.27 -9.12
C SER A 64 4.26 -12.37 -10.17
N SER A 65 5.51 -12.73 -10.48
CA SER A 65 5.79 -13.80 -11.46
C SER A 65 5.36 -15.19 -10.98
N ARG A 66 5.23 -15.42 -9.66
CA ARG A 66 4.64 -16.65 -9.10
C ARG A 66 3.11 -16.63 -9.20
N LYS A 67 2.50 -15.48 -8.93
CA LYS A 67 1.05 -15.31 -8.89
C LYS A 67 0.41 -15.32 -10.28
N TRP A 68 1.11 -14.83 -11.30
CA TRP A 68 0.57 -14.68 -12.65
C TRP A 68 1.51 -15.22 -13.72
N SER A 69 1.10 -16.30 -14.38
CA SER A 69 1.88 -17.01 -15.40
C SER A 69 2.18 -16.19 -16.66
N HIS A 70 1.38 -15.16 -16.97
CA HIS A 70 1.57 -14.34 -18.16
C HIS A 70 2.84 -13.47 -18.14
N PHE A 71 3.53 -13.37 -17.00
CA PHE A 71 4.86 -12.73 -16.94
C PHE A 71 5.97 -13.59 -17.57
N GLY A 72 5.70 -14.86 -17.89
CA GLY A 72 6.62 -15.72 -18.64
C GLY A 72 7.96 -15.97 -17.95
N THR A 73 9.00 -16.21 -18.75
CA THR A 73 10.36 -16.55 -18.30
C THR A 73 11.29 -15.33 -18.20
N GLY A 74 10.73 -14.13 -18.20
CA GLY A 74 11.49 -12.89 -18.05
C GLY A 74 12.06 -12.71 -16.64
N PRO A 75 12.40 -11.47 -16.27
CA PRO A 75 12.78 -11.17 -14.89
C PRO A 75 11.75 -11.65 -13.88
N VAL A 76 12.22 -12.09 -12.72
CA VAL A 76 11.35 -12.49 -11.60
C VAL A 76 10.87 -11.23 -10.87
N LEU A 77 9.58 -10.94 -10.94
CA LEU A 77 8.99 -9.71 -10.45
C LEU A 77 8.47 -9.87 -9.01
N VAL A 78 8.96 -9.00 -8.12
CA VAL A 78 8.54 -8.92 -6.71
C VAL A 78 8.12 -7.48 -6.39
N ARG A 79 7.07 -7.30 -5.59
CA ARG A 79 6.68 -6.00 -5.06
C ARG A 79 6.70 -6.02 -3.54
N GLY A 80 7.49 -5.16 -2.92
CA GLY A 80 7.42 -4.86 -1.49
C GLY A 80 6.49 -3.67 -1.24
N SER A 81 5.62 -3.75 -0.24
CA SER A 81 4.79 -2.63 0.19
C SER A 81 5.24 -2.12 1.54
N VAL A 82 5.34 -0.79 1.67
CA VAL A 82 5.81 -0.07 2.86
C VAL A 82 4.75 0.97 3.25
N GLY A 83 4.68 1.27 4.55
CA GLY A 83 3.78 2.28 5.10
C GLY A 83 2.44 1.70 5.58
N ARG A 84 2.01 2.17 6.75
CA ARG A 84 0.73 1.81 7.38
C ARG A 84 0.01 3.06 7.84
N PHE A 85 -1.29 2.92 8.11
CA PHE A 85 -2.02 3.98 8.80
C PHE A 85 -1.35 4.26 10.16
N GLY A 86 -1.18 5.54 10.51
CA GLY A 86 -0.46 5.96 11.72
C GLY A 86 1.07 5.81 11.68
N GLU A 87 1.65 5.16 10.66
CA GLU A 87 3.10 4.93 10.54
C GLU A 87 3.69 5.65 9.33
N LEU A 88 4.12 6.90 9.54
CA LEU A 88 4.76 7.69 8.49
C LEU A 88 6.28 7.49 8.40
N GLY A 89 6.91 6.83 9.39
CA GLY A 89 8.36 6.78 9.56
C GLY A 89 9.10 6.25 8.33
N ALA A 90 8.76 5.05 7.86
CA ALA A 90 9.42 4.43 6.72
C ALA A 90 9.19 5.18 5.39
N LEU A 91 8.09 5.93 5.27
CA LEU A 91 7.75 6.68 4.05
C LEU A 91 8.56 7.98 3.90
N LYS A 92 9.26 8.43 4.94
CA LYS A 92 10.14 9.61 4.89
C LYS A 92 11.50 9.33 4.27
N ALA A 93 11.90 8.05 4.18
CA ALA A 93 13.11 7.64 3.50
C ALA A 93 13.05 8.02 2.02
N ASP A 94 14.20 8.28 1.40
CA ASP A 94 14.31 8.44 -0.05
C ASP A 94 14.15 7.07 -0.77
N ASP A 95 14.13 7.09 -2.10
CA ASP A 95 13.87 5.89 -2.89
C ASP A 95 15.01 4.85 -2.78
N VAL A 96 16.25 5.31 -2.64
CA VAL A 96 17.42 4.43 -2.50
C VAL A 96 17.32 3.66 -1.19
N GLU A 97 17.02 4.37 -0.11
CA GLU A 97 16.85 3.78 1.21
C GLU A 97 15.63 2.86 1.27
N LEU A 98 14.50 3.24 0.64
CA LEU A 98 13.33 2.36 0.53
C LEU A 98 13.65 1.04 -0.19
N VAL A 99 14.37 1.10 -1.32
CA VAL A 99 14.82 -0.10 -2.03
C VAL A 99 15.72 -0.94 -1.13
N ARG A 100 16.67 -0.31 -0.43
CA ARG A 100 17.61 -1.01 0.46
C ARG A 100 16.88 -1.77 1.57
N VAL A 101 15.95 -1.13 2.29
CA VAL A 101 15.23 -1.77 3.40
C VAL A 101 14.25 -2.84 2.92
N VAL A 102 13.59 -2.63 1.78
CA VAL A 102 12.70 -3.66 1.20
C VAL A 102 13.48 -4.89 0.77
N ARG A 103 14.68 -4.72 0.18
CA ARG A 103 15.54 -5.85 -0.19
C ARG A 103 16.08 -6.59 1.05
N ASP A 104 16.46 -5.86 2.09
CA ASP A 104 16.91 -6.44 3.36
C ASP A 104 15.80 -7.26 4.02
N ASP A 105 14.57 -6.73 4.06
CA ASP A 105 13.41 -7.46 4.57
C ASP A 105 13.12 -8.71 3.74
N LEU A 106 13.15 -8.62 2.40
CA LEU A 106 12.95 -9.77 1.52
C LEU A 106 13.98 -10.87 1.80
N ALA A 107 15.26 -10.50 1.91
CA ALA A 107 16.34 -11.43 2.22
C ALA A 107 16.16 -12.08 3.60
N ARG A 108 15.80 -11.30 4.63
CA ARG A 108 15.56 -11.80 5.99
C ARG A 108 14.36 -12.75 6.08
N LEU A 109 13.34 -12.55 5.25
CA LEU A 109 12.13 -13.39 5.25
C LEU A 109 12.24 -14.64 4.38
N THR A 110 13.07 -14.60 3.33
CA THR A 110 13.04 -15.63 2.27
C THR A 110 14.39 -16.21 1.90
N GLY A 111 15.48 -15.60 2.35
CA GLY A 111 16.84 -15.90 1.90
C GLY A 111 17.20 -15.36 0.51
N VAL A 112 16.27 -14.68 -0.18
CA VAL A 112 16.51 -14.15 -1.54
C VAL A 112 17.39 -12.90 -1.47
N THR A 113 18.64 -13.03 -1.92
CA THR A 113 19.66 -11.97 -1.89
C THR A 113 20.04 -11.42 -3.26
N ALA A 114 19.43 -11.95 -4.33
CA ALA A 114 19.72 -11.53 -5.71
C ALA A 114 19.65 -10.01 -5.87
N ALA A 115 20.62 -9.44 -6.59
CA ALA A 115 20.60 -8.03 -6.95
C ALA A 115 19.53 -7.81 -8.04
N PRO A 116 18.59 -6.86 -7.85
CA PRO A 116 17.63 -6.53 -8.88
C PRO A 116 18.34 -5.94 -10.11
N ILE A 117 17.87 -6.33 -11.28
CA ILE A 117 18.23 -5.73 -12.58
C ILE A 117 17.68 -4.30 -12.64
N GLU A 118 16.47 -4.11 -12.12
CA GLU A 118 15.78 -2.82 -12.11
C GLU A 118 14.89 -2.69 -10.88
N THR A 119 14.72 -1.45 -10.42
CA THR A 119 13.85 -1.10 -9.30
C THR A 119 13.00 0.12 -9.62
N LEU A 120 11.75 0.11 -9.18
CA LEU A 120 10.85 1.26 -9.29
C LEU A 120 10.16 1.50 -7.95
N VAL A 121 10.21 2.75 -7.47
CA VAL A 121 9.49 3.18 -6.28
C VAL A 121 8.27 4.00 -6.71
N THR A 122 7.10 3.67 -6.19
CA THR A 122 5.87 4.45 -6.39
C THR A 122 5.28 4.80 -5.04
N ARG A 123 4.99 6.08 -4.82
CA ARG A 123 4.49 6.62 -3.55
C ARG A 123 3.06 7.10 -3.71
N TRP A 124 2.22 6.76 -2.74
CA TRP A 124 0.81 7.15 -2.68
C TRP A 124 0.56 7.86 -1.35
N GLY A 125 0.60 9.20 -1.40
CA GLY A 125 0.27 10.05 -0.25
C GLY A 125 -1.24 10.11 -0.06
N GLY A 126 -1.74 9.62 1.08
CA GLY A 126 -3.18 9.59 1.38
C GLY A 126 -3.98 8.74 0.39
N GLY A 127 -3.40 7.68 -0.16
CA GLY A 127 -4.03 6.85 -1.19
C GLY A 127 -5.00 5.79 -0.68
N LEU A 128 -5.09 5.59 0.64
CA LEU A 128 -5.87 4.49 1.23
C LEU A 128 -6.83 5.01 2.33
N PRO A 129 -8.11 5.22 2.01
CA PRO A 129 -9.18 5.52 2.97
C PRO A 129 -9.24 4.53 4.12
N GLN A 130 -9.38 5.05 5.34
CA GLN A 130 -9.51 4.25 6.55
C GLN A 130 -10.96 4.23 7.01
N TYR A 131 -11.54 3.05 7.05
CA TYR A 131 -12.90 2.83 7.55
C TYR A 131 -12.83 2.59 9.06
N GLY A 132 -12.47 3.65 9.79
CA GLY A 132 -12.39 3.63 11.26
C GLY A 132 -13.76 3.59 11.94
N THR A 133 -13.76 3.64 13.27
CA THR A 133 -14.98 3.75 14.07
C THR A 133 -15.85 4.92 13.61
N GLY A 134 -17.16 4.71 13.50
CA GLY A 134 -18.10 5.73 13.02
C GLY A 134 -18.18 5.85 11.49
N HIS A 135 -17.52 4.97 10.73
CA HIS A 135 -17.48 5.08 9.26
C HIS A 135 -18.87 4.91 8.63
N LEU A 136 -19.70 3.99 9.12
CA LEU A 136 -21.04 3.76 8.57
C LEU A 136 -21.95 4.98 8.80
N GLU A 137 -21.91 5.56 9.99
CA GLU A 137 -22.64 6.78 10.35
C GLU A 137 -22.14 7.99 9.54
N ARG A 138 -20.84 8.02 9.21
CA ARG A 138 -20.27 9.02 8.31
C ARG A 138 -20.77 8.85 6.88
N VAL A 139 -20.82 7.61 6.38
CA VAL A 139 -21.38 7.30 5.05
C VAL A 139 -22.86 7.68 4.99
N GLU A 140 -23.65 7.33 6.00
CA GLU A 140 -25.08 7.69 6.05
C GLU A 140 -25.29 9.22 6.01
N ARG A 141 -24.49 9.99 6.76
CA ARG A 141 -24.54 11.47 6.70
C ARG A 141 -24.21 12.00 5.30
N ILE A 142 -23.22 11.41 4.64
CA ILE A 142 -22.84 11.78 3.27
C ILE A 142 -24.00 11.49 2.32
N GLU A 143 -24.51 10.26 2.32
CA GLU A 143 -25.58 9.82 1.42
C GLU A 143 -26.85 10.65 1.62
N LYS A 144 -27.25 10.90 2.87
CA LYS A 144 -28.41 11.76 3.19
C LYS A 144 -28.24 13.19 2.68
N ALA A 145 -27.04 13.77 2.81
CA ALA A 145 -26.77 15.11 2.33
C ALA A 145 -26.75 15.19 0.79
N ILE A 146 -26.20 14.17 0.12
CA ILE A 146 -26.17 14.09 -1.34
C ILE A 146 -27.58 13.88 -1.91
N ALA A 147 -28.41 13.05 -1.29
CA ALA A 147 -29.77 12.75 -1.75
C ALA A 147 -30.70 13.98 -1.82
N ALA A 148 -30.37 15.06 -1.09
CA ALA A 148 -31.09 16.32 -1.15
C ALA A 148 -30.80 17.14 -2.44
N VAL A 149 -29.83 16.73 -3.27
CA VAL A 149 -29.48 17.39 -4.52
C VAL A 149 -29.81 16.50 -5.73
N PRO A 150 -30.90 16.80 -6.46
CA PRO A 150 -31.29 16.02 -7.63
C PRO A 150 -30.19 15.96 -8.69
N GLY A 151 -29.94 14.77 -9.23
CA GLY A 151 -28.92 14.54 -10.27
C GLY A 151 -27.48 14.42 -9.77
N LEU A 152 -27.24 14.54 -8.46
CA LEU A 152 -25.92 14.33 -7.87
C LEU A 152 -25.80 12.94 -7.26
N ALA A 153 -24.71 12.25 -7.57
CA ALA A 153 -24.32 10.98 -6.96
C ALA A 153 -22.82 10.98 -6.65
N VAL A 154 -22.41 10.15 -5.69
CA VAL A 154 -21.00 9.97 -5.31
C VAL A 154 -20.61 8.50 -5.42
N ALA A 155 -19.38 8.24 -5.86
CA ALA A 155 -18.79 6.92 -5.93
C ALA A 155 -17.26 7.05 -5.81
N GLY A 156 -16.60 5.98 -5.39
CA GLY A 156 -15.15 5.96 -5.18
C GLY A 156 -14.78 5.13 -3.96
N ALA A 157 -13.48 4.93 -3.78
CA ALA A 157 -12.92 4.31 -2.58
C ALA A 157 -12.77 5.32 -1.45
#